data_AF-A0A8X6S320-F1
#
_entry.id   AF-A0A8X6S320-F1
#
_cell.length_a   1.000
_cell.length_b   1.000
_cell.length_c   1.000
_cell.angle_alpha   90.00
_cell.angle_beta   90.00
_cell.angle_gamma   90.00
#
_symmetry.space_group_name_H-M   'P 1'
#
loop_
_entity.id
_entity.type
_entity.pdbx_description
1 polymer ?
#
loop_
_entity_poly.entity_id
_entity_poly.type
_entity_poly.pdbx_seq_one_letter_code
_entity_poly.pdbx_strand_id
1 'polypeptide(L)'
;MAASSSSFIPTPLAHADNLGEGHPRVSARTIRRRLQQSVLSARRPLLGLPLTQNHRRLRRQWCDERSMWVAEWNEVVFTDESRICLQHHDGWIRVWIHRGERMLNSCVMHHHTGPAPGIMVWGGIIHHSHTPLVRNVNTLNRERYISEVLEPVVLPYL
;
A
#
# COMPACT_ATOMS: atom_id res chain seq x y z
N MET A 1 -37.72 1.33 14.83
CA MET A 1 -37.03 1.81 13.61
C MET A 1 -35.59 1.33 13.67
N ALA A 2 -35.29 0.19 13.05
CA ALA A 2 -33.92 -0.33 12.94
C ALA A 2 -33.45 -0.08 11.51
N ALA A 3 -32.47 0.80 11.33
CA ALA A 3 -31.80 1.00 10.06
C ALA A 3 -30.82 -0.15 9.86
N SER A 4 -31.13 -1.07 8.95
CA SER A 4 -30.19 -2.09 8.49
C SER A 4 -29.03 -1.42 7.76
N SER A 5 -27.89 -1.31 8.44
CA SER A 5 -26.62 -0.93 7.84
C SER A 5 -26.17 -2.03 6.87
N SER A 6 -26.48 -1.86 5.59
CA SER A 6 -25.92 -2.69 4.53
C SER A 6 -24.44 -2.32 4.36
N SER A 7 -23.56 -3.20 4.80
CA SER A 7 -22.12 -3.12 4.57
C SER A 7 -21.84 -3.32 3.07
N PHE A 8 -21.56 -2.22 2.38
CA PHE A 8 -21.11 -2.26 0.99
C PHE A 8 -19.67 -2.82 0.95
N ILE A 9 -19.54 -4.10 0.61
CA ILE A 9 -18.25 -4.72 0.31
C ILE A 9 -17.84 -4.28 -1.10
N PRO A 10 -16.70 -3.61 -1.31
CA PRO A 10 -16.26 -3.25 -2.65
C PRO A 10 -15.78 -4.52 -3.37
N THR A 11 -16.63 -5.12 -4.20
CA THR A 11 -16.23 -6.27 -5.02
C THR A 11 -15.30 -5.79 -6.15
N PRO A 12 -14.06 -6.31 -6.26
CA PRO A 12 -13.21 -6.05 -7.42
C PRO A 12 -13.87 -6.61 -8.69
N LEU A 13 -13.68 -5.93 -9.82
CA LEU A 13 -14.23 -6.33 -11.11
C LEU A 13 -13.78 -7.73 -11.59
N ALA A 14 -12.77 -8.32 -10.95
CA ALA A 14 -12.21 -9.62 -11.30
C ALA A 14 -13.08 -10.82 -10.88
N HIS A 15 -14.14 -10.63 -10.09
CA HIS A 15 -15.01 -11.71 -9.60
C HIS A 15 -16.50 -11.55 -9.94
N ALA A 16 -16.84 -10.74 -10.93
CA ALA A 16 -18.24 -10.49 -11.30
C ALA A 16 -18.94 -11.67 -12.03
N ASP A 17 -18.33 -12.85 -12.11
CA ASP A 17 -18.91 -13.99 -12.83
C ASP A 17 -19.67 -15.00 -11.97
N ASN A 18 -19.69 -14.88 -10.64
CA ASN A 18 -20.42 -15.84 -9.79
C ASN A 18 -21.22 -15.15 -8.67
N LEU A 19 -22.37 -14.58 -9.03
CA LEU A 19 -23.48 -14.43 -8.08
C LEU A 19 -24.37 -15.67 -8.26
N GLY A 20 -24.45 -16.48 -7.21
CA GLY A 20 -25.14 -17.78 -7.18
C GLY A 20 -26.62 -17.72 -7.57
N GLU A 21 -27.15 -18.92 -7.78
CA GLU A 21 -28.44 -19.27 -8.39
C GLU A 21 -29.62 -18.36 -8.01
N GLY A 22 -30.29 -17.81 -9.04
CA GLY A 22 -31.56 -17.08 -8.91
C GLY A 22 -31.60 -15.68 -9.52
N HIS A 23 -30.45 -15.09 -9.90
CA HIS A 23 -30.42 -13.76 -10.49
C HIS A 23 -30.30 -13.78 -12.02
N PRO A 24 -31.11 -13.00 -12.77
CA PRO A 24 -31.00 -12.92 -14.22
C PRO A 24 -29.61 -12.44 -14.61
N ARG A 25 -29.04 -13.05 -15.66
CA ARG A 25 -27.69 -12.74 -16.14
C ARG A 25 -27.65 -11.29 -16.66
N VAL A 26 -27.10 -10.38 -15.86
CA VAL A 26 -27.04 -8.94 -16.19
C VAL A 26 -25.75 -8.62 -16.95
N SER A 27 -25.85 -7.89 -18.06
CA SER A 27 -24.66 -7.44 -18.80
C SER A 27 -23.86 -6.38 -18.02
N ALA A 28 -22.54 -6.36 -18.19
CA ALA A 28 -21.66 -5.33 -17.62
C ALA A 28 -22.07 -3.90 -18.05
N ARG A 29 -22.65 -3.74 -19.24
CA ARG A 29 -23.21 -2.47 -19.73
C ARG A 29 -24.38 -2.01 -18.86
N THR A 30 -25.30 -2.91 -18.51
CA THR A 30 -26.43 -2.60 -17.64
C THR A 30 -25.96 -2.21 -16.25
N ILE A 31 -24.98 -2.94 -15.69
CA ILE A 31 -24.36 -2.61 -14.39
C ILE A 31 -23.74 -1.22 -14.42
N ARG A 32 -22.89 -0.92 -15.41
CA ARG A 32 -22.24 0.40 -15.55
C ARG A 32 -23.25 1.54 -15.63
N ARG A 33 -24.30 1.37 -16.45
CA ARG A 33 -25.36 2.39 -16.60
C ARG A 33 -26.08 2.64 -15.28
N ARG A 34 -26.43 1.58 -14.54
CA ARG A 34 -27.10 1.71 -13.24
C ARG A 34 -26.22 2.40 -12.20
N LEU A 35 -24.93 2.08 -12.15
CA LEU A 35 -23.97 2.73 -11.25
C LEU A 35 -23.77 4.22 -11.59
N GLN A 36 -23.72 4.57 -12.88
CA GLN A 36 -23.64 5.98 -13.30
C GLN A 36 -24.93 6.75 -12.98
N GLN A 37 -26.11 6.12 -13.11
CA GLN A 37 -27.38 6.71 -12.71
C GLN A 37 -27.43 7.01 -11.20
N SER A 38 -26.75 6.20 -10.38
CA SER A 38 -26.59 6.45 -8.94
C SER A 38 -25.39 7.35 -8.60
N VAL A 39 -24.85 8.11 -9.56
CA VAL A 39 -23.77 9.10 -9.36
C VAL A 39 -22.44 8.46 -8.87
N LEU A 40 -22.26 7.15 -9.09
CA LEU A 40 -21.00 6.47 -8.86
C LEU A 40 -20.09 6.60 -10.08
N SER A 41 -18.79 6.68 -9.83
CA SER A 41 -17.77 6.72 -10.89
C SER A 41 -16.65 5.75 -10.61
N ALA A 42 -16.19 5.05 -11.64
CA ALA A 42 -15.03 4.16 -11.54
C ALA A 42 -13.77 4.98 -11.29
N ARG A 43 -13.21 4.87 -10.09
CA ARG A 43 -12.01 5.58 -9.64
C ARG A 43 -10.97 4.58 -9.14
N ARG A 44 -9.70 4.99 -9.15
CA ARG A 44 -8.66 4.25 -8.43
C ARG A 44 -8.93 4.42 -6.92
N PRO A 45 -8.99 3.32 -6.14
CA PRO A 45 -9.08 3.42 -4.70
C PRO A 45 -7.89 4.22 -4.16
N LEU A 46 -8.04 4.80 -2.98
CA LEU A 46 -6.87 5.18 -2.22
C LEU A 46 -6.23 3.90 -1.67
N LEU A 47 -4.93 3.72 -1.87
CA LEU A 47 -4.18 2.66 -1.19
C LEU A 47 -3.78 3.19 0.18
N GLY A 48 -4.23 2.52 1.24
CA GLY A 48 -3.96 2.93 2.60
C GLY A 48 -3.46 1.77 3.44
N LEU A 49 -2.39 2.02 4.19
CA LEU A 49 -1.96 1.10 5.25
C LEU A 49 -2.99 1.14 6.39
N PRO A 50 -3.43 0.00 6.93
CA PRO A 50 -4.29 -0.03 8.10
C PRO A 50 -3.52 0.48 9.33
N LEU A 51 -3.67 1.77 9.64
CA LEU A 51 -3.05 2.39 10.81
C LEU A 51 -4.01 2.36 12.00
N THR A 52 -3.58 1.74 13.09
CA THR A 52 -4.24 1.82 14.40
C THR A 52 -4.24 3.27 14.90
N GLN A 53 -5.12 3.61 15.85
CA GLN A 53 -5.16 4.95 16.43
C GLN A 53 -3.81 5.32 17.08
N ASN A 54 -3.15 4.36 17.73
CA ASN A 54 -1.84 4.58 18.33
C ASN A 54 -0.77 4.87 17.26
N HIS A 55 -0.77 4.14 16.13
CA HIS A 55 0.16 4.43 15.03
C HIS A 55 -0.03 5.85 14.48
N ARG A 56 -1.28 6.31 14.33
CA ARG A 56 -1.57 7.68 13.87
C ARG A 56 -1.02 8.74 14.83
N ARG A 57 -1.22 8.55 16.13
CA ARG A 57 -0.72 9.44 17.18
C ARG A 57 0.80 9.53 17.15
N LEU A 58 1.49 8.39 17.17
CA LEU A 58 2.96 8.33 17.19
C LEU A 58 3.58 8.92 15.91
N ARG A 59 3.00 8.64 14.74
CA ARG A 59 3.48 9.22 13.48
C ARG A 59 3.32 10.74 13.46
N ARG A 60 2.17 11.26 13.94
CA ARG A 60 1.96 12.71 14.05
C ARG A 60 2.98 13.34 14.99
N GLN A 61 3.15 12.78 16.18
CA GLN A 61 4.11 13.27 17.16
C GLN A 61 5.54 13.31 16.57
N TRP A 62 5.96 12.25 15.89
CA TRP A 62 7.28 12.19 15.25
C TRP A 62 7.49 13.29 14.20
N CYS A 63 6.46 13.58 13.41
CA CYS A 63 6.47 14.67 12.43
C CYS A 63 6.49 16.04 13.10
N ASP A 64 5.69 16.24 14.15
CA ASP A 64 5.62 17.52 14.87
C ASP A 64 6.98 17.83 15.52
N GLU A 65 7.62 16.83 16.15
CA GLU A 65 8.96 16.93 16.74
C GLU A 65 10.06 17.32 15.74
N ARG A 66 9.90 16.97 14.46
CA ARG A 66 10.90 17.18 13.39
C ARG A 66 10.42 18.17 12.34
N SER A 67 9.36 18.91 12.62
CA SER A 67 8.71 19.81 11.67
C SER A 67 9.62 20.95 11.20
N MET A 68 10.61 21.32 12.02
CA MET A 68 11.58 22.38 11.76
C MET A 68 12.96 21.86 11.34
N TRP A 69 13.13 20.55 11.18
CA TRP A 69 14.41 19.99 10.72
C TRP A 69 14.67 20.37 9.26
N VAL A 70 15.88 20.86 9.00
CA VAL A 70 16.35 21.20 7.65
C VAL A 70 17.74 20.62 7.43
N ALA A 71 18.73 21.08 8.20
CA ALA A 71 20.11 20.59 8.09
C ALA A 71 20.27 19.21 8.73
N GLU A 72 19.46 18.89 9.74
CA GLU A 72 19.48 17.63 10.47
C GLU A 72 19.16 16.43 9.56
N TRP A 73 18.39 16.64 8.49
CA TRP A 73 18.14 15.59 7.49
C TRP A 73 19.42 15.13 6.78
N ASN A 74 20.48 15.94 6.77
CA ASN A 74 21.73 15.60 6.12
C ASN A 74 22.50 14.49 6.86
N GLU A 75 22.24 14.35 8.16
CA GLU A 75 22.87 13.37 9.05
C GLU A 75 22.04 12.07 9.16
N VAL A 76 20.93 11.95 8.42
CA VAL A 76 20.06 10.79 8.46
C VAL A 76 20.40 9.83 7.32
N VAL A 77 20.68 8.57 7.67
CA VAL A 77 20.76 7.46 6.72
C VAL A 77 19.39 6.77 6.67
N PHE A 78 18.72 6.86 5.52
CA PHE A 78 17.46 6.17 5.29
C PHE A 78 17.73 4.79 4.70
N THR A 79 17.22 3.73 5.31
CA THR A 79 17.40 2.35 4.83
C THR A 79 16.06 1.66 4.68
N ASP A 80 15.96 0.75 3.71
CA ASP A 80 14.77 -0.08 3.54
C ASP A 80 15.09 -1.36 2.76
N GLU A 81 14.23 -2.37 2.91
CA GLU A 81 14.19 -3.55 2.06
C GLU A 81 13.10 -3.40 0.99
N SER A 82 13.47 -3.52 -0.28
CA SER A 82 12.52 -3.48 -1.39
C SER A 82 12.54 -4.78 -2.19
N ARG A 83 11.40 -5.11 -2.79
CA ARG A 83 11.28 -6.23 -3.73
C ARG A 83 11.19 -5.69 -5.14
N ILE A 84 12.14 -6.06 -5.99
CA ILE A 84 12.07 -5.86 -7.43
C ILE A 84 11.29 -7.05 -8.02
N CYS A 85 10.02 -6.83 -8.35
CA CYS A 85 9.16 -7.85 -8.93
C CYS A 85 9.53 -8.15 -10.38
N LEU A 86 9.59 -9.43 -10.73
CA LEU A 86 9.86 -9.88 -12.11
C LEU A 86 8.63 -9.77 -13.01
N GLN A 87 7.44 -9.70 -12.40
CA GLN A 87 6.17 -9.49 -13.07
C GLN A 87 5.42 -8.37 -12.35
N HIS A 88 4.94 -7.40 -13.12
CA HIS A 88 4.20 -6.27 -12.59
C HIS A 88 2.72 -6.66 -12.41
N HIS A 89 2.18 -6.48 -11.21
CA HIS A 89 0.73 -6.43 -11.02
C HIS A 89 0.28 -5.02 -11.35
N ASP A 90 -0.33 -4.83 -12.51
CA ASP A 90 -0.62 -3.52 -13.07
C ASP A 90 -1.62 -2.63 -12.28
N GLY A 91 -2.03 -3.05 -11.08
CA GLY A 91 -2.76 -2.20 -10.14
C GLY A 91 -4.08 -1.65 -10.70
N TRP A 92 -4.61 -2.21 -11.79
CA TRP A 92 -5.81 -1.74 -12.49
C TRP A 92 -7.11 -2.03 -11.74
N ILE A 93 -7.08 -2.14 -10.40
CA ILE A 93 -8.30 -2.27 -9.65
C ILE A 93 -8.95 -0.89 -9.56
N ARG A 94 -10.12 -0.76 -10.21
CA ARG A 94 -11.00 0.41 -10.07
C ARG A 94 -12.19 0.02 -9.23
N VAL A 95 -12.58 0.91 -8.33
CA VAL A 95 -13.79 0.80 -7.51
C VAL A 95 -14.76 1.91 -7.89
N TRP A 96 -16.05 1.62 -7.78
CA TRP A 96 -17.11 2.60 -8.02
C TRP A 96 -17.32 3.40 -6.73
N ILE A 97 -17.00 4.69 -6.74
CA ILE A 97 -17.06 5.58 -5.57
C ILE A 97 -17.90 6.82 -5.91
N HIS A 98 -18.69 7.32 -4.96
CA HIS A 98 -19.33 8.63 -5.05
C HIS A 98 -18.30 9.76 -5.08
N ARG A 99 -18.73 10.94 -5.57
CA ARG A 99 -17.87 12.14 -5.52
C ARG A 99 -17.68 12.56 -4.06
N GLY A 100 -16.42 12.78 -3.64
CA GLY A 100 -16.08 13.21 -2.28
C GLY A 100 -15.79 12.08 -1.29
N GLU A 101 -16.24 10.86 -1.55
CA GLU A 101 -16.14 9.74 -0.60
C GLU A 101 -14.84 8.93 -0.69
N ARG A 102 -13.88 9.37 -1.51
CA ARG A 102 -12.63 8.63 -1.77
C ARG A 102 -11.82 8.34 -0.50
N MET A 103 -11.96 9.17 0.53
CA MET A 103 -11.21 9.07 1.78
C MET A 103 -11.91 8.22 2.85
N LEU A 104 -13.13 7.73 2.59
CA LEU A 104 -13.83 6.85 3.53
C LEU A 104 -13.07 5.53 3.64
N ASN A 105 -12.98 4.97 4.85
CA ASN A 105 -12.29 3.70 5.08
C ASN A 105 -12.86 2.56 4.21
N SER A 106 -14.16 2.58 3.90
CA SER A 106 -14.82 1.62 3.00
C SER A 106 -14.37 1.73 1.54
N CYS A 107 -13.76 2.85 1.15
CA CYS A 107 -13.27 3.13 -0.21
C CYS A 107 -11.74 3.05 -0.33
N VAL A 108 -11.05 2.81 0.80
CA VAL A 108 -9.62 2.56 0.85
C VAL A 108 -9.38 1.07 0.67
N MET A 109 -8.53 0.72 -0.30
CA MET A 109 -8.01 -0.64 -0.37
C MET A 109 -6.76 -0.75 0.47
N HIS A 110 -6.70 -1.80 1.29
CA HIS A 110 -5.47 -2.18 1.95
C HIS A 110 -4.55 -2.85 0.94
N HIS A 111 -3.30 -2.38 0.91
CA HIS A 111 -2.28 -3.03 0.11
C HIS A 111 -1.99 -4.40 0.71
N HIS A 112 -2.33 -5.46 -0.02
CA HIS A 112 -1.88 -6.80 0.30
C HIS A 112 -0.52 -7.01 -0.36
N THR A 113 0.55 -6.95 0.42
CA THR A 113 1.89 -7.35 -0.04
C THR A 113 1.94 -8.87 -0.10
N GLY A 114 1.28 -9.46 -1.11
CA GLY A 114 1.35 -10.89 -1.37
C GLY A 114 2.75 -11.31 -1.85
N PRO A 115 3.07 -12.62 -1.82
CA PRO A 115 4.32 -13.13 -2.36
C PRO A 115 4.31 -13.02 -3.89
N ALA A 116 4.76 -11.87 -4.41
CA ALA A 116 5.12 -11.75 -5.81
C ALA A 116 6.53 -12.30 -6.03
N PRO A 117 6.77 -13.09 -7.09
CA PRO A 117 8.12 -13.48 -7.49
C PRO A 117 8.98 -12.23 -7.72
N GLY A 118 10.10 -12.13 -7.03
CA GLY A 118 10.95 -10.96 -7.11
C GLY A 118 12.25 -11.11 -6.33
N ILE A 119 13.19 -10.23 -6.64
CA ILE A 119 14.48 -10.15 -5.96
C ILE A 119 14.34 -9.18 -4.79
N MET A 120 14.62 -9.65 -3.57
CA MET A 120 14.73 -8.79 -2.41
C MET A 120 16.09 -8.08 -2.44
N VAL A 121 16.07 -6.77 -2.25
CA VAL A 121 17.27 -5.94 -2.13
C VAL A 121 17.16 -5.08 -0.87
N TRP A 122 18.28 -4.80 -0.26
CA TRP A 122 18.43 -3.80 0.78
C TRP A 122 19.27 -2.64 0.24
N GLY A 123 18.97 -1.42 0.67
CA GLY A 123 19.78 -0.25 0.34
C GLY A 123 19.57 0.89 1.31
N GLY A 124 20.55 1.79 1.34
CA GLY A 124 20.53 3.04 2.10
C GLY A 124 20.71 4.27 1.20
N ILE A 125 19.98 5.34 1.51
CA ILE A 125 20.07 6.66 0.88
C ILE A 125 20.55 7.67 1.93
N ILE A 126 21.52 8.47 1.54
CA ILE A 126 22.18 9.48 2.38
C ILE A 126 22.16 10.78 1.58
N HIS A 127 22.21 11.94 2.23
CA HIS A 127 22.01 13.23 1.57
C HIS A 127 22.84 13.45 0.29
N HIS A 128 24.12 13.05 0.28
CA HIS A 128 25.01 13.16 -0.90
C HIS A 128 25.50 11.80 -1.43
N SER A 129 24.93 10.68 -0.98
CA SER A 129 25.45 9.35 -1.34
C SER A 129 24.39 8.26 -1.20
N HIS A 130 24.79 7.02 -1.43
CA HIS A 130 23.98 5.83 -1.18
C HIS A 130 24.91 4.67 -0.87
N THR A 131 24.37 3.67 -0.19
CA THR A 131 25.08 2.40 0.00
C THR A 131 24.98 1.56 -1.27
N PRO A 132 25.89 0.58 -1.47
CA PRO A 132 25.64 -0.49 -2.42
C PRO A 132 24.28 -1.17 -2.15
N LEU A 133 23.63 -1.63 -3.21
CA LEU A 133 22.45 -2.48 -3.09
C LEU A 133 22.88 -3.91 -2.76
N VAL A 134 22.38 -4.43 -1.64
CA VAL A 134 22.66 -5.79 -1.19
C VAL A 134 21.51 -6.69 -1.62
N ARG A 135 21.80 -7.73 -2.41
CA ARG A 135 20.80 -8.74 -2.77
C ARG A 135 20.58 -9.71 -1.62
N ASN A 136 19.35 -9.77 -1.13
CA ASN A 136 18.95 -10.70 -0.09
C ASN A 136 18.48 -12.01 -0.73
N VAL A 137 19.32 -13.04 -0.70
CA VAL A 137 19.02 -14.34 -1.32
C VAL A 137 17.99 -15.14 -0.52
N ASN A 138 18.06 -15.04 0.81
CA ASN A 138 17.18 -15.75 1.74
C ASN A 138 16.48 -14.75 2.68
N THR A 139 15.47 -15.23 3.42
CA THR A 139 14.86 -14.46 4.50
C THR A 139 15.92 -13.92 5.44
N LEU A 140 15.84 -12.61 5.68
CA LEU A 140 16.82 -11.89 6.46
C LEU A 140 16.39 -11.96 7.93
N ASN A 141 17.22 -12.59 8.75
CA ASN A 141 17.04 -12.65 10.20
C ASN A 141 17.96 -11.64 10.87
N ARG A 142 17.83 -11.49 12.19
CA ARG A 142 18.59 -10.50 12.96
C ARG A 142 20.09 -10.67 12.79
N GLU A 143 20.60 -11.90 12.90
CA GLU A 143 22.03 -12.19 12.86
C GLU A 143 22.61 -11.83 11.51
N ARG A 144 21.93 -12.21 10.42
CA ARG A 144 22.35 -11.88 9.05
C ARG A 144 22.21 -10.40 8.75
N TYR A 145 21.22 -9.72 9.32
CA TYR A 145 21.14 -8.26 9.20
C TYR A 145 22.36 -7.57 9.79
N ILE A 146 22.84 -8.06 10.94
CA ILE A 146 24.03 -7.51 11.56
C ILE A 146 25.27 -7.79 10.70
N SER A 147 25.52 -9.06 10.40
CA SER A 147 26.78 -9.49 9.76
C SER A 147 26.85 -9.22 8.24
N GLU A 148 25.72 -9.20 7.54
CA GLU A 148 25.68 -9.04 6.07
C GLU A 148 25.29 -7.62 5.64
N VAL A 149 24.65 -6.82 6.50
CA VAL A 149 24.13 -5.49 6.16
C VAL A 149 24.71 -4.40 7.06
N LEU A 150 24.45 -4.43 8.36
CA LEU A 150 24.82 -3.33 9.25
C LEU A 150 26.34 -3.13 9.31
N GLU A 151 27.07 -4.17 9.71
CA GLU A 151 28.51 -4.09 9.91
C GLU A 151 29.28 -3.77 8.61
N PRO A 152 29.07 -4.48 7.49
CA PRO A 152 29.84 -4.24 6.28
C PRO A 152 29.34 -3.06 5.43
N VAL A 153 28.05 -2.70 5.50
CA VAL A 153 27.44 -1.76 4.55
C VAL A 153 26.95 -0.47 5.19
N VAL A 154 26.44 -0.48 6.42
CA VAL A 154 25.92 0.75 7.06
C VAL A 154 27.00 1.48 7.84
N LEU A 155 27.79 0.78 8.66
CA LEU A 155 28.81 1.40 9.52
C LEU A 155 29.79 2.33 8.79
N PRO A 156 30.21 2.08 7.54
CA PRO A 156 31.10 3.00 6.82
C PRO A 156 30.48 4.37 6.50
N TYR A 157 29.17 4.53 6.68
CA TYR A 157 28.40 5.73 6.35
C TYR A 157 27.82 6.44 7.59
N LEU A 158 28.10 5.92 8.79
CA LEU A 158 27.77 6.52 10.08
C LEU A 158 29.02 7.17 10.68
#